data_AF-A0A8T4YEP4-F1
#
_entry.id   AF-A0A8T4YEP4-F1
#
_cell.length_a   1.000
_cell.length_b   1.000
_cell.length_c   1.000
_cell.angle_alpha   90.00
_cell.angle_beta   90.00
_cell.angle_gamma   90.00
#
_symmetry.space_group_name_H-M   'P 1'
#
loop_
_entity.id
_entity.type
_entity.pdbx_description
1 polymer ?
#
loop_
_entity_poly.entity_id
_entity_poly.type
_entity_poly.pdbx_seq_one_letter_code
_entity_poly.pdbx_strand_id
1 'polypeptide(L)' 'MRYITIENALLQQLNDEFHAIIAKTDEEARKLVEVGFEYVCRLESGWLFRKRK' A
#
# COMPACT_ATOMS: atom_id res chain seq x y z
N MET A 1 0.58 11.21 33.90
CA MET A 1 1.07 11.32 32.50
C MET A 1 0.55 10.12 31.71
N ARG A 2 -0.43 10.34 30.83
CA ARG A 2 -0.99 9.33 29.92
C ARG A 2 -1.06 9.92 28.51
N TYR A 3 0.09 10.27 27.94
CA TYR A 3 0.13 10.84 26.58
C TYR A 3 0.30 9.76 25.50
N ILE A 4 0.77 8.57 25.86
CA ILE A 4 1.06 7.50 24.89
C ILE A 4 -0.17 6.82 24.27
N THR A 5 -1.36 6.96 24.89
CA THR A 5 -2.56 6.24 24.46
C THR A 5 -3.21 6.84 23.20
N ILE A 6 -3.13 8.17 23.02
CA ILE A 6 -3.77 8.84 21.89
C ILE A 6 -2.90 8.75 20.63
N GLU A 7 -1.58 8.85 20.78
CA GLU A 7 -0.63 8.69 19.66
C GLU A 7 -0.71 7.29 19.04
N ASN A 8 -0.82 6.23 19.86
CA ASN A 8 -1.03 4.87 19.36
C ASN A 8 -2.39 4.68 18.68
N ALA A 9 -3.46 5.31 19.18
CA ALA A 9 -4.79 5.20 18.55
C ALA A 9 -4.84 5.91 17.19
N LEU A 10 -4.19 7.07 17.06
CA LEU A 10 -4.02 7.78 15.78
C LEU A 10 -3.15 6.98 14.80
N LEU A 11 -2.11 6.31 15.30
CA LEU A 11 -1.24 5.44 14.48
C LEU A 11 -1.99 4.18 14.00
N GLN A 12 -2.90 3.62 14.79
CA GLN A 12 -3.75 2.49 14.38
C GLN A 12 -4.84 2.87 13.38
N GLN A 13 -5.28 4.15 13.37
CA GLN A 13 -6.30 4.62 12.42
C GLN A 13 -5.76 4.90 11.02
N LEU A 14 -4.44 5.02 10.87
CA LEU A 14 -3.74 5.05 9.57
C LEU A 14 -3.47 3.64 9.01
N ASN A 15 -3.78 2.61 9.79
CA ASN A 15 -3.72 1.22 9.35
C ASN A 15 -4.97 0.85 8.56
N ASP A 16 -5.35 1.68 7.58
CA ASP A 16 -6.03 1.13 6.41
C ASP A 16 -5.06 0.07 5.88
N GLU A 17 -5.37 -1.21 6.11
CA GLU A 17 -4.57 -2.35 5.67
C GLU A 17 -4.58 -2.41 4.14
N PHE A 18 -3.89 -1.50 3.47
CA PHE A 18 -3.73 -1.57 2.03
C PHE A 18 -2.76 -2.70 1.72
N HIS A 19 -3.17 -3.59 0.81
CA HIS A 19 -2.25 -4.56 0.26
C HIS A 19 -1.36 -3.83 -0.76
N ALA A 20 -0.09 -3.61 -0.41
CA ALA A 20 0.90 -2.95 -1.24
C ALA A 20 1.81 -4.00 -1.90
N ILE A 21 1.89 -3.97 -3.24
CA ILE A 21 2.74 -4.87 -4.03
C ILE A 21 3.62 -4.04 -4.96
N ILE A 22 4.87 -4.47 -5.13
CA ILE A 22 5.82 -3.87 -6.07
C ILE A 22 6.01 -4.85 -7.23
N ALA A 23 5.62 -4.44 -8.44
CA ALA A 23 5.91 -5.19 -9.67
C ALA A 23 7.20 -4.68 -10.32
N LYS A 24 8.05 -5.61 -10.74
CA LYS A 24 9.33 -5.26 -11.41
C LYS A 24 9.27 -5.43 -12.92
N THR A 25 8.27 -6.15 -13.42
CA THR A 25 8.07 -6.45 -14.84
C THR A 25 6.70 -5.98 -15.30
N ASP A 26 6.60 -5.65 -16.58
CA ASP A 26 5.35 -5.21 -17.21
C ASP A 26 4.26 -6.29 -17.12
N GLU A 27 4.63 -7.57 -17.15
CA GLU A 27 3.71 -8.69 -16.97
C GLU A 27 3.09 -8.74 -15.57
N GLU A 28 3.88 -8.50 -14.51
CA GLU A 28 3.36 -8.43 -13.15
C GLU A 28 2.51 -7.18 -12.94
N ALA A 29 2.93 -6.04 -13.47
CA ALA A 29 2.16 -4.81 -13.43
C ALA A 29 0.78 -5.00 -14.10
N ARG A 30 0.74 -5.66 -15.26
CA ARG A 30 -0.50 -5.97 -15.98
C ARG A 30 -1.41 -6.90 -15.16
N LYS A 31 -0.87 -7.97 -14.58
CA LYS A 31 -1.63 -8.87 -13.69
C LYS A 31 -2.22 -8.14 -12.50
N LEU A 32 -1.46 -7.24 -11.87
CA LEU A 32 -1.94 -6.46 -10.72
C LEU A 32 -3.09 -5.53 -11.11
N VAL A 33 -3.00 -4.88 -12.26
CA VAL A 33 -4.09 -4.05 -12.80
C VAL A 33 -5.34 -4.90 -13.10
N GLU A 34 -5.18 -6.09 -13.69
CA GLU A 34 -6.30 -7.01 -13.95
C GLU A 34 -6.98 -7.53 -12.68
N VAL A 35 -6.21 -7.71 -11.60
CA VAL A 35 -6.73 -8.10 -10.27
C VAL A 35 -7.40 -6.93 -9.52
N GLY A 36 -7.34 -5.72 -10.09
CA GLY A 36 -7.94 -4.51 -9.55
C GLY A 36 -7.08 -3.80 -8.50
N PHE A 37 -5.76 -3.94 -8.59
CA PHE A 37 -4.86 -3.06 -7.87
C PHE A 37 -4.75 -1.72 -8.59
N GLU A 38 -4.71 -0.65 -7.80
CA GLU A 38 -4.55 0.71 -8.29
C GLU A 38 -3.06 1.07 -8.34
N TYR A 39 -2.63 1.63 -9.47
CA TYR A 39 -1.28 2.14 -9.63
C TYR A 39 -1.08 3.40 -8.78
N VAL A 40 -0.02 3.42 -7.96
CA VAL A 40 0.27 4.55 -7.05
C VAL A 40 1.43 5.37 -7.59
N CYS A 41 2.60 4.75 -7.76
CA CYS A 41 3.82 5.45 -8.13
C CYS A 41 4.88 4.48 -8.68
N ARG A 42 5.87 5.02 -9.40
CA ARG A 42 7.04 4.28 -9.86
C ARG A 42 8.20 4.54 -8.89
N LEU A 43 8.75 3.48 -8.34
CA LEU A 43 9.96 3.46 -7.53
C LEU A 43 11.15 3.07 -8.42
N GLU A 44 12.38 3.36 -7.99
CA GLU A 44 13.60 2.86 -8.65
C GLU A 44 13.61 1.33 -8.77
N SER A 45 13.00 0.65 -7.81
CA SER A 45 12.95 -0.81 -7.71
C SER A 45 11.76 -1.46 -8.43
N GLY A 46 10.83 -0.69 -9.02
CA GLY A 46 9.63 -1.19 -9.71
C GLY A 46 8.42 -0.27 -9.60
N TRP A 47 7.24 -0.72 -10.03
CA TRP A 47 5.99 0.00 -9.89
C TRP A 47 5.23 -0.42 -8.64
N LEU A 48 4.82 0.55 -7.83
CA LEU A 48 4.03 0.34 -6.62
C LEU A 48 2.54 0.35 -6.94
N PHE A 49 1.89 -0.72 -6.53
CA PHE A 49 0.46 -0.92 -6.61
C PHE A 49 -0.13 -1.05 -5.21
N ARG A 50 -1.35 -0.54 -5.02
CA ARG A 50 -2.10 -0.72 -3.77
C ARG A 50 -3.49 -1.26 -4.08
N LYS A 51 -4.04 -2.06 -3.19
CA LYS A 51 -5.45 -2.44 -3.19
C LYS A 51 -6.02 -2.23 -1.80
N ARG A 52 -7.21 -1.63 -1.72
CA ARG A 52 -7.95 -1.51 -0.47
C ARG A 52 -8.45 -2.90 -0.06
N LYS A 53 -8.40 -3.23 1.23
CA LYS A 53 -8.94 -4.48 1.77
C LYS A 53 -10.46 -4.45 1.74
#